data_AF-A0A937UW04-F1
#
_entry.id   AF-A0A937UW04-F1
#
_cell.length_a   1.000
_cell.length_b   1.000
_cell.length_c   1.000
_cell.angle_alpha   90.00
_cell.angle_beta   90.00
_cell.angle_gamma   90.00
#
_symmetry.space_group_name_H-M   'P 1'
#
loop_
_entity.id
_entity.type
_entity.pdbx_description
1 polymer ?
#
loop_
_entity_poly.entity_id
_entity_poly.type
_entity_poly.pdbx_seq_one_letter_code
_entity_poly.pdbx_strand_id
1 'polypeptide(L)'
;MAGRGGRNRRGRSWWGRVGFLVLLVVVIVVVVVVVRGGGEFGGVRLPNPLDSPTAPPPASTPPAGGDPSGPATPPGPAAGSLRAAVDGLPVAAEDRTGYARERFQHWIDADRDGCDTRREVLIGEAITPPTVGPRCALSGGQWRSYYDDKVWTDPNDLDIDHMVPLAEAWDSGASAWSDEQRRAYANDLDDPRALVAVTDNENQTKADQDPAEWMPPLASATCLYIGEWVAVKLRWQLTVDTAEKTALSRIAATCPDEPITVTLAAQGVPPP
;
A
#
# COMPACT_ATOMS: atom_id res chain seq x y z
N MET A 1 -40.92 37.87 -49.28
CA MET A 1 -41.85 38.89 -48.75
C MET A 1 -42.37 38.35 -47.43
N ALA A 2 -41.86 38.86 -46.29
CA ALA A 2 -42.49 39.91 -45.47
C ALA A 2 -43.81 39.41 -44.84
N GLY A 3 -44.11 39.53 -43.55
CA GLY A 3 -43.50 40.18 -42.40
C GLY A 3 -44.27 39.74 -41.14
N ARG A 4 -43.62 39.70 -39.97
CA ARG A 4 -43.76 40.65 -38.85
C ARG A 4 -45.17 40.82 -38.23
N GLY A 5 -45.21 40.65 -36.91
CA GLY A 5 -46.04 41.41 -35.97
C GLY A 5 -47.03 40.55 -35.19
N GLY A 6 -47.20 40.65 -33.87
CA GLY A 6 -46.59 41.53 -32.88
C GLY A 6 -47.33 41.45 -31.54
N ARG A 7 -46.56 41.61 -30.46
CA ARG A 7 -46.85 42.29 -29.18
C ARG A 7 -48.00 41.85 -28.24
N ASN A 8 -47.54 41.45 -27.04
CA ASN A 8 -47.86 41.94 -25.68
C ASN A 8 -49.28 41.88 -25.12
N ARG A 9 -49.39 41.37 -23.87
CA ARG A 9 -49.77 42.16 -22.68
C ARG A 9 -49.64 41.40 -21.34
N ARG A 10 -48.98 42.08 -20.39
CA ARG A 10 -49.22 42.18 -18.91
C ARG A 10 -48.98 40.90 -18.09
N GLY A 11 -48.25 40.87 -16.97
CA GLY A 11 -47.88 41.85 -15.92
C GLY A 11 -48.05 41.08 -14.60
N ARG A 12 -47.07 40.97 -13.69
CA ARG A 12 -46.68 41.96 -12.69
C ARG A 12 -45.54 41.37 -11.86
N SER A 13 -44.46 42.13 -11.69
CA SER A 13 -43.48 42.01 -10.62
C SER A 13 -44.03 42.61 -9.32
N TRP A 14 -43.75 42.01 -8.17
CA TRP A 14 -43.86 42.67 -6.87
C TRP A 14 -42.47 42.70 -6.22
N TRP A 15 -41.93 43.91 -6.16
CA TRP A 15 -40.68 44.26 -5.48
C TRP A 15 -40.88 44.15 -3.96
N GLY A 16 -39.90 43.60 -3.24
CA GLY A 16 -39.05 44.38 -2.33
C GLY A 16 -39.63 44.41 -0.90
N ARG A 17 -38.87 44.35 0.19
CA ARG A 17 -37.67 45.12 0.54
C ARG A 17 -37.17 44.67 1.94
N VAL A 18 -35.84 44.61 2.10
CA VAL A 18 -35.03 45.28 3.17
C VAL A 18 -35.24 44.82 4.64
N GLY A 19 -34.22 44.63 5.48
CA GLY A 19 -32.80 44.91 5.35
C GLY A 19 -31.97 44.55 6.59
N PHE A 20 -30.66 44.75 6.42
CA PHE A 20 -29.55 44.95 7.36
C PHE A 20 -29.86 45.12 8.85
N LEU A 21 -29.08 44.44 9.71
CA LEU A 21 -28.42 45.09 10.85
C LEU A 21 -27.15 44.37 11.29
N VAL A 22 -26.07 45.14 11.41
CA VAL A 22 -24.75 44.82 11.96
C VAL A 22 -24.77 45.11 13.47
N LEU A 23 -24.21 44.24 14.32
CA LEU A 23 -23.81 44.65 15.67
C LEU A 23 -22.65 43.81 16.23
N LEU A 24 -21.57 44.54 16.54
CA LEU A 24 -20.33 44.19 17.22
C LEU A 24 -20.58 43.87 18.71
N VAL A 25 -20.01 42.79 19.26
CA VAL A 25 -19.70 42.70 20.70
C VAL A 25 -18.36 41.99 20.89
N VAL A 26 -17.34 42.79 21.25
CA VAL A 26 -16.08 42.36 21.86
C VAL A 26 -16.31 42.33 23.37
N VAL A 27 -16.11 41.19 24.04
CA VAL A 27 -15.82 41.17 25.49
C VAL A 27 -14.73 40.14 25.78
N ILE A 28 -13.60 40.70 26.20
CA ILE A 28 -12.44 40.08 26.81
C ILE A 28 -12.77 39.74 28.27
N VAL A 29 -12.48 38.52 28.74
CA VAL A 29 -12.18 38.29 30.16
C VAL A 29 -10.92 37.44 30.28
N VAL A 30 -9.83 38.15 30.52
CA VAL A 30 -8.56 37.68 31.06
C VAL A 30 -8.80 37.22 32.50
N VAL A 31 -8.41 36.00 32.86
CA VAL A 31 -8.26 35.59 34.26
C VAL A 31 -6.76 35.54 34.56
N VAL A 32 -6.27 36.60 35.19
CA VAL A 32 -4.99 36.67 35.91
C VAL A 32 -5.31 37.12 37.33
N VAL A 33 -4.56 36.58 38.30
CA VAL A 33 -4.26 37.00 39.70
C VAL A 33 -4.23 35.71 40.55
N VAL A 34 -3.08 35.05 40.77
CA VAL A 34 -1.93 35.39 41.66
C VAL A 34 -2.46 35.61 43.10
N VAL A 35 -2.02 34.98 44.18
CA VAL A 35 -0.74 35.11 44.92
C VAL A 35 -0.87 34.16 46.14
N ARG A 36 0.10 33.34 46.54
CA ARG A 36 1.10 33.52 47.64
C ARG A 36 1.54 32.09 48.00
N GLY A 37 2.78 31.73 48.31
CA GLY A 37 4.00 32.46 48.61
C GLY A 37 4.93 31.50 49.39
N GLY A 38 6.22 31.80 49.44
CA GLY A 38 7.16 31.14 50.35
C GLY A 38 8.36 30.52 49.64
N GLY A 39 9.41 31.33 49.44
CA GLY A 39 10.74 30.80 49.19
C GLY A 39 11.44 30.45 50.50
N GLU A 40 12.36 29.49 50.43
CA GLU A 40 13.54 29.47 51.30
C GLU A 40 14.78 29.18 50.45
N PHE A 41 15.79 30.00 50.70
CA PHE A 41 17.13 29.93 50.16
C PHE A 41 17.97 28.95 50.99
N GLY A 42 19.00 28.37 50.35
CA GLY A 42 20.26 28.09 51.04
C GLY A 42 20.75 26.65 50.92
N GLY A 43 21.80 26.46 50.11
CA GLY A 43 22.55 25.20 50.11
C GLY A 43 23.48 25.01 48.93
N VAL A 44 24.36 25.97 48.63
CA VAL A 44 25.52 25.70 47.77
C VAL A 44 26.49 24.83 48.59
N ARG A 45 26.64 23.56 48.20
CA ARG A 45 27.72 22.69 48.70
C ARG A 45 28.91 22.77 47.75
N LEU A 46 30.03 23.27 48.27
CA LEU A 46 31.35 23.19 47.66
C LEU A 46 31.84 21.73 47.70
N PRO A 47 32.50 21.22 46.65
CA PRO A 47 33.08 19.88 46.66
C PRO A 47 34.33 19.82 47.56
N ASN A 48 34.43 18.72 48.31
CA ASN A 48 35.50 18.40 49.25
C ASN A 48 36.73 17.88 48.47
N PRO A 49 37.96 18.39 48.72
CA PRO A 49 39.15 17.99 47.97
C PRO A 49 39.95 16.92 48.73
N LEU A 50 39.43 15.70 48.85
CA LEU A 50 40.20 14.53 49.30
C LEU A 50 39.53 13.25 48.77
N ASP A 51 39.81 12.90 47.51
CA ASP A 51 39.86 11.50 47.07
C ASP A 51 40.85 11.39 45.91
N SER A 52 41.88 10.59 46.14
CA SER A 52 42.99 10.32 45.23
C SER A 52 42.55 9.52 44.01
N PRO A 53 43.23 9.67 42.85
CA PRO A 53 42.88 8.94 41.63
C PRO A 53 43.32 7.47 41.70
N THR A 54 42.36 6.56 41.68
CA THR A 54 42.60 5.13 41.42
C THR A 54 42.92 4.93 39.94
N ALA A 55 44.04 4.25 39.66
CA ALA A 55 44.53 3.96 38.32
C ALA A 55 43.50 3.18 37.46
N PRO A 56 43.45 3.42 36.14
CA PRO A 56 42.59 2.65 35.24
C PRO A 56 43.11 1.21 35.06
N PRO A 57 42.22 0.22 34.86
CA PRO A 57 42.62 -1.14 34.50
C PRO A 57 43.25 -1.18 33.11
N PRO A 58 44.09 -2.18 32.80
CA PRO A 58 44.72 -2.30 31.48
C PRO A 58 43.67 -2.53 30.38
N ALA A 59 43.89 -1.89 29.23
CA ALA A 59 43.08 -2.02 28.04
C ALA A 59 43.13 -3.46 27.50
N SER A 60 41.95 -4.10 27.41
CA SER A 60 41.79 -5.35 26.68
C SER A 60 41.81 -5.07 25.18
N THR A 61 42.83 -5.59 24.50
CA THR A 61 42.94 -5.61 23.04
C THR A 61 41.71 -6.31 22.43
N PRO A 62 41.02 -5.73 21.44
CA PRO A 62 39.98 -6.45 20.70
C PRO A 62 40.64 -7.52 19.82
N PRO A 63 40.07 -8.73 19.70
CA PRO A 63 40.58 -9.71 18.76
C PRO A 63 40.40 -9.20 17.33
N ALA A 64 41.45 -9.40 16.53
CA ALA A 64 41.50 -9.08 15.12
C ALA A 64 40.52 -9.95 14.31
N GLY A 65 39.83 -9.31 13.37
CA GLY A 65 39.44 -9.84 12.06
C GLY A 65 38.73 -11.20 12.01
N GLY A 66 37.39 -11.18 12.03
CA GLY A 66 36.59 -12.18 11.34
C GLY A 66 36.05 -11.58 10.05
N ASP A 67 36.44 -12.13 8.90
CA ASP A 67 35.88 -11.80 7.59
C ASP A 67 34.35 -11.98 7.58
N PRO A 68 33.53 -11.00 7.14
CA PRO A 68 32.09 -11.15 7.01
C PRO A 68 31.73 -11.85 5.68
N SER A 69 32.42 -12.93 5.33
CA SER A 69 32.18 -13.70 4.11
C SER A 69 31.69 -15.11 4.44
N GLY A 70 30.65 -15.19 5.26
CA GLY A 70 29.75 -16.33 5.27
C GLY A 70 28.57 -16.05 4.33
N PRO A 71 28.01 -17.05 3.63
CA PRO A 71 26.76 -16.86 2.91
C PRO A 71 25.70 -16.38 3.92
N ALA A 72 25.13 -15.21 3.68
CA ALA A 72 24.01 -14.73 4.47
C ALA A 72 22.89 -15.78 4.36
N THR A 73 22.48 -16.36 5.49
CA THR A 73 21.25 -17.14 5.55
C THR A 73 20.13 -16.28 4.96
N PRO A 74 19.37 -16.77 3.96
CA PRO A 74 18.25 -16.02 3.43
C PRO A 74 17.38 -15.55 4.61
N PRO A 75 16.94 -14.28 4.62
CA PRO A 75 16.01 -13.83 5.66
C PRO A 75 14.85 -14.83 5.70
N GLY A 76 14.64 -15.41 6.89
CA GLY A 76 13.53 -16.33 7.12
C GLY A 76 12.20 -15.64 6.81
N PRO A 77 11.11 -16.40 6.64
CA PRO A 77 9.84 -15.82 6.27
C PRO A 77 9.43 -14.75 7.28
N ALA A 78 8.96 -13.59 6.80
CA ALA A 78 8.32 -12.64 7.69
C ALA A 78 6.98 -13.27 8.11
N ALA A 79 6.85 -13.51 9.41
CA ALA A 79 5.73 -14.23 10.00
C ALA A 79 5.17 -13.45 11.19
N GLY A 80 3.86 -13.24 11.22
CA GLY A 80 3.16 -12.53 12.29
C GLY A 80 1.66 -12.47 12.04
N SER A 81 0.88 -12.04 13.02
CA SER A 81 -0.57 -11.82 12.80
C SER A 81 -0.80 -10.68 11.80
N LEU A 82 -1.96 -10.64 11.14
CA LEU A 82 -2.34 -9.55 10.23
C LEU A 82 -2.11 -8.17 10.85
N ARG A 83 -2.53 -7.94 12.10
CA ARG A 83 -2.34 -6.65 12.76
C ARG A 83 -0.87 -6.32 13.01
N ALA A 84 -0.09 -7.30 13.48
CA ALA A 84 1.35 -7.10 13.69
C ALA A 84 2.09 -6.85 12.36
N ALA A 85 1.68 -7.54 11.30
CA ALA A 85 2.19 -7.35 9.94
C ALA A 85 1.88 -5.94 9.42
N VAL A 86 0.63 -5.48 9.57
CA VAL A 86 0.24 -4.10 9.26
C VAL A 86 1.09 -3.12 10.05
N ASP A 87 1.21 -3.27 11.37
CA ASP A 87 1.98 -2.37 12.23
C ASP A 87 3.46 -2.31 11.83
N GLY A 88 4.03 -3.43 11.37
CA GLY A 88 5.42 -3.54 10.91
C GLY A 88 5.73 -2.89 9.55
N LEU A 89 4.73 -2.53 8.74
CA LEU A 89 4.97 -1.90 7.44
C LEU A 89 5.64 -0.52 7.60
N PRO A 90 6.78 -0.28 6.93
CA PRO A 90 7.49 1.00 7.01
C PRO A 90 6.67 2.10 6.32
N VAL A 91 6.59 3.26 6.96
CA VAL A 91 5.86 4.42 6.41
C VAL A 91 6.83 5.34 5.67
N ALA A 92 6.52 5.68 4.42
CA ALA A 92 7.24 6.66 3.62
C ALA A 92 6.28 7.49 2.76
N ALA A 93 6.73 8.64 2.27
CA ALA A 93 5.93 9.41 1.31
C ALA A 93 6.05 8.80 -0.09
N GLU A 94 4.96 8.80 -0.83
CA GLU A 94 4.90 8.39 -2.23
C GLU A 94 5.65 9.38 -3.14
N ASP A 95 6.29 8.85 -4.20
CA ASP A 95 6.89 9.65 -5.26
C ASP A 95 6.76 8.99 -6.64
N ARG A 96 5.82 9.52 -7.44
CA ARG A 96 5.54 9.07 -8.81
C ARG A 96 6.55 9.55 -9.85
N THR A 97 7.54 10.34 -9.46
CA THR A 97 8.50 10.93 -10.40
C THR A 97 9.22 9.86 -11.21
N GLY A 98 9.18 9.98 -12.54
CA GLY A 98 9.88 9.07 -13.44
C GLY A 98 9.19 7.73 -13.69
N TYR A 99 8.01 7.49 -13.10
CA TYR A 99 7.24 6.29 -13.37
C TYR A 99 6.90 6.18 -14.86
N ALA A 100 7.11 4.99 -15.40
CA ALA A 100 6.64 4.56 -16.70
C ALA A 100 6.32 3.07 -16.61
N ARG A 101 5.11 2.67 -17.02
CA ARG A 101 4.61 1.29 -16.89
C ARG A 101 5.53 0.30 -17.60
N GLU A 102 6.15 0.71 -18.70
CA GLU A 102 7.06 -0.09 -19.52
C GLU A 102 8.36 -0.49 -18.78
N ARG A 103 8.66 0.15 -17.64
CA ARG A 103 9.77 -0.24 -16.75
C ARG A 103 9.50 -1.57 -16.03
N PHE A 104 8.25 -2.00 -15.96
CA PHE A 104 7.81 -3.26 -15.42
C PHE A 104 7.45 -4.21 -16.57
N GLN A 105 8.46 -4.80 -17.20
CA GLN A 105 8.25 -5.77 -18.28
C GLN A 105 7.43 -6.96 -17.76
N HIS A 106 6.14 -7.01 -18.09
CA HIS A 106 5.23 -8.08 -17.68
C HIS A 106 4.79 -8.94 -18.86
N TRP A 107 4.19 -10.08 -18.50
CA TRP A 107 3.71 -11.13 -19.39
C TRP A 107 4.87 -11.79 -20.13
N ILE A 108 5.83 -12.24 -19.34
CA ILE A 108 6.97 -13.03 -19.83
C ILE A 108 6.59 -14.52 -19.83
N ASP A 109 7.19 -15.25 -20.74
CA ASP A 109 7.23 -16.72 -20.72
C ASP A 109 8.58 -17.10 -20.07
N ALA A 110 8.56 -17.33 -18.76
CA ALA A 110 9.75 -17.48 -17.94
C ALA A 110 10.43 -18.83 -18.17
N ASP A 111 9.64 -19.90 -18.16
CA ASP A 111 10.08 -21.29 -18.30
C ASP A 111 10.14 -21.78 -19.77
N ARG A 112 9.69 -20.93 -20.70
CA ARG A 112 9.74 -21.15 -22.16
C ARG A 112 8.85 -22.28 -22.63
N ASP A 113 7.73 -22.50 -21.96
CA ASP A 113 6.73 -23.50 -22.33
C ASP A 113 5.68 -22.97 -23.34
N GLY A 114 5.69 -21.66 -23.59
CA GLY A 114 4.79 -20.95 -24.49
C GLY A 114 3.59 -20.29 -23.82
N CYS A 115 3.46 -20.39 -22.49
CA CYS A 115 2.53 -19.64 -21.67
C CYS A 115 3.23 -18.41 -21.09
N ASP A 116 2.64 -17.23 -21.29
CA ASP A 116 3.10 -16.06 -20.54
C ASP A 116 2.48 -16.04 -19.14
N THR A 117 3.04 -15.24 -18.23
CA THR A 117 2.54 -15.10 -16.86
C THR A 117 1.03 -14.86 -16.78
N ARG A 118 0.43 -14.11 -17.72
CA ARG A 118 -1.04 -13.94 -17.74
C ARG A 118 -1.76 -15.27 -17.90
N ARG A 119 -1.30 -16.12 -18.83
CA ARG A 119 -1.87 -17.45 -19.04
C ARG A 119 -1.61 -18.38 -17.88
N GLU A 120 -0.45 -18.28 -17.24
CA GLU A 120 -0.14 -19.05 -16.02
C GLU A 120 -1.17 -18.77 -14.91
N VAL A 121 -1.46 -17.51 -14.63
CA VAL A 121 -2.47 -17.15 -13.62
C VAL A 121 -3.85 -17.65 -14.02
N LEU A 122 -4.25 -17.48 -15.28
CA LEU A 122 -5.53 -18.01 -15.76
C LEU A 122 -5.62 -19.54 -15.65
N ILE A 123 -4.54 -20.28 -15.90
CA ILE A 123 -4.54 -21.74 -15.72
C ILE A 123 -4.64 -22.08 -14.23
N GLY A 124 -3.86 -21.41 -13.39
CA GLY A 124 -3.77 -21.68 -11.95
C GLY A 124 -5.05 -21.38 -11.16
N GLU A 125 -5.76 -20.30 -11.50
CA GLU A 125 -6.93 -19.83 -10.74
C GLU A 125 -8.29 -20.32 -11.27
N ALA A 126 -8.30 -21.12 -12.34
CA ALA A 126 -9.54 -21.62 -12.90
C ALA A 126 -10.27 -22.55 -11.92
N ILE A 127 -11.56 -22.28 -11.66
CA ILE A 127 -12.45 -23.22 -10.96
C ILE A 127 -12.69 -24.46 -11.82
N THR A 128 -12.91 -24.25 -13.12
CA THR A 128 -12.91 -25.32 -14.12
C THR A 128 -11.72 -25.08 -15.04
N PRO A 129 -10.75 -26.02 -15.11
CA PRO A 129 -9.57 -25.85 -15.94
C PRO A 129 -9.92 -25.63 -17.43
N PRO A 130 -9.29 -24.65 -18.11
CA PRO A 130 -9.38 -24.55 -19.57
C PRO A 130 -8.63 -25.70 -20.24
N THR A 131 -8.94 -25.97 -21.51
CA THR A 131 -8.05 -26.78 -22.35
C THR A 131 -6.89 -25.91 -22.83
N VAL A 132 -5.66 -26.40 -22.64
CA VAL A 132 -4.43 -25.74 -23.08
C VAL A 132 -3.98 -26.33 -24.42
N GLY A 133 -4.06 -25.53 -25.48
CA GLY A 133 -3.62 -25.89 -26.83
C GLY A 133 -2.20 -25.42 -27.16
N PRO A 134 -1.72 -25.61 -28.41
CA PRO A 134 -0.40 -25.19 -28.84
C PRO A 134 -0.16 -23.68 -28.64
N ARG A 135 1.04 -23.30 -28.16
CA ARG A 135 1.41 -21.92 -27.79
C ARG A 135 0.45 -21.33 -26.74
N CYS A 136 0.05 -22.17 -25.78
CA CYS A 136 -0.82 -21.83 -24.66
C CYS A 136 -2.12 -21.12 -25.08
N ALA A 137 -2.74 -21.62 -26.15
CA ALA A 137 -4.07 -21.18 -26.54
C ALA A 137 -5.11 -21.79 -25.59
N LEU A 138 -5.75 -20.96 -24.76
CA LEU A 138 -6.77 -21.39 -23.82
C LEU A 138 -8.14 -21.46 -24.50
N SER A 139 -8.91 -22.51 -24.19
CA SER A 139 -10.30 -22.64 -24.62
C SER A 139 -11.17 -23.30 -23.55
N GLY A 140 -12.41 -22.82 -23.41
CA GLY A 140 -13.25 -23.17 -22.27
C GLY A 140 -12.68 -22.63 -20.96
N GLY A 141 -13.03 -23.28 -19.84
CA GLY A 141 -12.64 -22.87 -18.50
C GLY A 141 -13.71 -22.04 -17.79
N GLN A 142 -13.53 -21.87 -16.49
CA GLN A 142 -14.38 -21.03 -15.66
C GLN A 142 -13.57 -20.44 -14.52
N TRP A 143 -13.73 -19.15 -14.27
CA TRP A 143 -13.03 -18.39 -13.24
C TRP A 143 -14.04 -17.64 -12.38
N ARG A 144 -13.64 -17.29 -11.16
CA ARG A 144 -14.41 -16.43 -10.28
C ARG A 144 -13.54 -15.29 -9.81
N SER A 145 -13.97 -14.08 -10.12
CA SER A 145 -13.38 -12.87 -9.54
C SER A 145 -13.83 -12.75 -8.10
N TYR A 146 -12.89 -12.85 -7.15
CA TYR A 146 -13.25 -12.73 -5.74
C TYR A 146 -13.53 -11.27 -5.34
N TYR A 147 -13.19 -10.28 -6.18
CA TYR A 147 -13.50 -8.87 -5.93
C TYR A 147 -15.00 -8.57 -5.92
N ASP A 148 -15.79 -9.31 -6.70
CA ASP A 148 -17.22 -9.07 -6.92
C ASP A 148 -18.08 -10.35 -6.94
N ASP A 149 -17.46 -11.52 -6.70
CA ASP A 149 -18.05 -12.87 -6.73
C ASP A 149 -18.66 -13.27 -8.08
N LYS A 150 -18.29 -12.58 -9.17
CA LYS A 150 -18.78 -12.91 -10.51
C LYS A 150 -17.99 -14.07 -11.12
N VAL A 151 -18.68 -14.87 -11.92
CA VAL A 151 -18.12 -16.03 -12.61
C VAL A 151 -18.04 -15.75 -14.11
N TRP A 152 -16.88 -16.01 -14.69
CA TRP A 152 -16.58 -15.75 -16.09
C TRP A 152 -16.15 -17.03 -16.81
N THR A 153 -16.46 -17.10 -18.10
CA THR A 153 -16.04 -18.21 -18.99
C THR A 153 -15.28 -17.72 -20.23
N ASP A 154 -15.34 -16.41 -20.51
CA ASP A 154 -14.46 -15.77 -21.47
C ASP A 154 -13.26 -15.19 -20.68
N PRO A 155 -12.02 -15.64 -20.94
CA PRO A 155 -10.84 -15.09 -20.27
C PRO A 155 -10.54 -13.63 -20.64
N ASN A 156 -11.24 -13.04 -21.61
CA ASN A 156 -11.11 -11.60 -21.92
C ASN A 156 -11.92 -10.71 -20.97
N ASP A 157 -12.90 -11.24 -20.25
CA ASP A 157 -13.65 -10.51 -19.21
C ASP A 157 -12.87 -10.45 -17.88
N LEU A 158 -11.65 -11.00 -17.87
CA LEU A 158 -10.76 -11.05 -16.72
C LEU A 158 -9.48 -10.28 -17.00
N ASP A 159 -9.06 -9.49 -16.03
CA ASP A 159 -7.70 -8.97 -15.95
C ASP A 159 -6.87 -9.79 -14.96
N ILE A 160 -5.56 -9.82 -15.17
CA ILE A 160 -4.61 -10.25 -14.14
C ILE A 160 -4.14 -8.98 -13.45
N ASP A 161 -4.69 -8.75 -12.27
CA ASP A 161 -4.36 -7.60 -11.44
C ASP A 161 -3.07 -7.86 -10.65
N HIS A 162 -2.22 -6.84 -10.59
CA HIS A 162 -1.13 -6.80 -9.63
C HIS A 162 -1.73 -6.36 -8.30
N MET A 163 -1.77 -7.28 -7.32
CA MET A 163 -2.41 -7.04 -6.02
C MET A 163 -2.05 -5.65 -5.48
N VAL A 164 -0.76 -5.34 -5.43
CA VAL A 164 -0.27 -3.96 -5.33
C VAL A 164 0.04 -3.45 -6.75
N PRO A 165 -0.67 -2.42 -7.28
CA PRO A 165 -0.49 -1.96 -8.66
C PRO A 165 0.96 -1.57 -8.98
N LEU A 166 1.38 -1.71 -10.24
CA LEU A 166 2.75 -1.37 -10.66
C LEU A 166 3.17 0.07 -10.34
N ALA A 167 2.22 1.00 -10.45
CA ALA A 167 2.46 2.41 -10.18
C ALA A 167 2.51 2.71 -8.68
N GLU A 168 1.67 2.05 -7.90
CA GLU A 168 1.72 2.08 -6.45
C GLU A 168 3.02 1.45 -5.91
N ALA A 169 3.47 0.33 -6.48
CA ALA A 169 4.75 -0.25 -6.15
C ALA A 169 5.91 0.71 -6.43
N TRP A 170 5.85 1.49 -7.52
CA TRP A 170 6.85 2.52 -7.83
C TRP A 170 6.95 3.56 -6.72
N ASP A 171 5.79 4.09 -6.31
CA ASP A 171 5.68 5.11 -5.26
C ASP A 171 6.16 4.57 -3.91
N SER A 172 5.92 3.28 -3.67
CA SER A 172 6.30 2.55 -2.47
C SER A 172 7.73 2.00 -2.46
N GLY A 173 8.59 2.44 -3.39
CA GLY A 173 10.04 2.17 -3.37
C GLY A 173 10.58 1.39 -4.57
N ALA A 174 9.73 0.86 -5.46
CA ALA A 174 10.19 0.18 -6.69
C ALA A 174 10.83 1.12 -7.71
N SER A 175 10.74 2.44 -7.52
CA SER A 175 11.50 3.43 -8.28
C SER A 175 13.02 3.22 -8.17
N ALA A 176 13.51 2.76 -7.02
CA ALA A 176 14.93 2.49 -6.76
C ALA A 176 15.40 1.11 -7.26
N TRP A 177 14.48 0.26 -7.71
CA TRP A 177 14.80 -1.09 -8.18
C TRP A 177 15.50 -1.07 -9.55
N SER A 178 16.29 -2.11 -9.79
CA SER A 178 16.76 -2.47 -11.13
C SER A 178 15.59 -2.88 -12.04
N ASP A 179 15.82 -2.84 -13.35
CA ASP A 179 14.82 -3.32 -14.32
C ASP A 179 14.50 -4.81 -14.13
N GLU A 180 15.47 -5.62 -13.68
CA GLU A 180 15.29 -7.04 -13.39
C GLU A 180 14.37 -7.26 -12.18
N GLN A 181 14.53 -6.48 -11.10
CA GLN A 181 13.64 -6.53 -9.94
C GLN A 181 12.22 -6.10 -10.29
N ARG A 182 12.05 -5.04 -11.08
CA ARG A 182 10.71 -4.62 -11.57
C ARG A 182 10.07 -5.67 -12.46
N ARG A 183 10.85 -6.32 -13.33
CA ARG A 183 10.39 -7.46 -14.13
C ARG A 183 10.00 -8.64 -13.24
N ALA A 184 10.78 -8.98 -12.21
CA ALA A 184 10.46 -10.05 -11.29
C ALA A 184 9.15 -9.77 -10.53
N TYR A 185 8.97 -8.56 -10.01
CA TYR A 185 7.74 -8.11 -9.36
C TYR A 185 6.52 -8.25 -10.26
N ALA A 186 6.65 -7.78 -11.50
CA ALA A 186 5.54 -7.77 -12.44
C ALA A 186 5.13 -9.18 -12.92
N ASN A 187 5.93 -10.20 -12.63
CA ASN A 187 5.69 -11.60 -13.02
C ASN A 187 5.84 -12.57 -11.84
N ASP A 188 5.59 -12.12 -10.61
CA ASP A 188 5.74 -12.93 -9.40
C ASP A 188 4.66 -14.02 -9.31
N LEU A 189 5.02 -15.25 -9.68
CA LEU A 189 4.17 -16.45 -9.54
C LEU A 189 4.55 -17.31 -8.33
N ASP A 190 5.61 -16.95 -7.60
CA ASP A 190 6.10 -17.68 -6.43
C ASP A 190 5.21 -17.45 -5.19
N ASP A 191 4.39 -16.40 -5.21
CA ASP A 191 3.37 -16.13 -4.20
C ASP A 191 2.00 -15.93 -4.89
N PRO A 192 1.00 -16.80 -4.65
CA PRO A 192 -0.29 -16.75 -5.35
C PRO A 192 -1.10 -15.47 -5.05
N ARG A 193 -0.65 -14.66 -4.07
CA ARG A 193 -1.31 -13.39 -3.71
C ARG A 193 -0.84 -12.22 -4.56
N ALA A 194 0.22 -12.37 -5.35
CA ALA A 194 0.84 -11.26 -6.08
C ALA A 194 0.06 -10.87 -7.36
N LEU A 195 -0.47 -11.88 -8.06
CA LEU A 195 -1.21 -11.73 -9.32
C LEU A 195 -2.54 -12.48 -9.21
N VAL A 196 -3.65 -11.81 -9.47
CA VAL A 196 -5.00 -12.38 -9.31
C VAL A 196 -5.88 -12.14 -10.52
N ALA A 197 -6.64 -13.15 -10.95
CA ALA A 197 -7.62 -13.04 -12.04
C ALA A 197 -8.94 -12.47 -11.52
N VAL A 198 -9.26 -11.24 -11.94
CA VAL A 198 -10.41 -10.47 -11.47
C VAL A 198 -11.21 -9.90 -12.61
N THR A 199 -12.46 -9.54 -12.36
CA THR A 199 -13.32 -8.87 -13.35
C THR A 199 -12.63 -7.61 -13.88
N ASP A 200 -12.50 -7.51 -15.20
CA ASP A 200 -11.79 -6.42 -15.89
C ASP A 200 -12.22 -5.01 -15.45
N ASN A 201 -13.52 -4.76 -15.32
CA ASN A 201 -14.06 -3.47 -14.92
C ASN A 201 -13.76 -3.12 -13.45
N GLU A 202 -13.67 -4.12 -12.57
CA GLU A 202 -13.30 -3.89 -11.18
C GLU A 202 -11.81 -3.52 -11.09
N ASN A 203 -10.96 -4.18 -11.86
CA ASN A 203 -9.54 -3.84 -11.98
C ASN A 203 -9.32 -2.44 -12.58
N GLN A 204 -10.09 -2.06 -13.60
CA GLN A 204 -10.06 -0.70 -14.16
C GLN A 204 -10.52 0.35 -13.15
N THR A 205 -11.46 0.01 -12.27
CA THR A 205 -11.92 0.90 -11.19
C THR A 205 -10.86 1.04 -10.11
N LYS A 206 -10.16 -0.05 -9.75
CA LYS A 206 -9.01 -0.03 -8.84
C LYS A 206 -7.86 0.81 -9.38
N ALA A 207 -7.56 0.69 -10.67
CA ALA A 207 -6.47 1.40 -11.33
C ALA A 207 -5.12 1.27 -10.58
N ASP A 208 -4.58 2.38 -10.08
CA ASP A 208 -3.36 2.45 -9.28
C ASP A 208 -3.61 2.87 -7.82
N GLN A 209 -4.86 2.76 -7.37
CA GLN A 209 -5.29 3.19 -6.04
C GLN A 209 -4.87 2.19 -4.95
N ASP A 210 -4.57 2.73 -3.77
CA ASP A 210 -4.26 1.98 -2.57
C ASP A 210 -5.54 1.61 -1.76
N PRO A 211 -5.42 0.85 -0.66
CA PRO A 211 -6.54 0.53 0.24
C PRO A 211 -7.18 1.73 0.96
N ALA A 212 -6.58 2.92 0.95
CA ALA A 212 -7.23 4.13 1.46
C ALA A 212 -8.23 4.69 0.46
N GLU A 213 -8.05 4.43 -0.82
CA GLU A 213 -8.80 5.01 -1.92
C GLU A 213 -9.74 4.02 -2.61
N TRP A 214 -9.35 2.74 -2.70
CA TRP A 214 -10.13 1.69 -3.32
C TRP A 214 -10.11 0.39 -2.51
N MET A 215 -11.26 -0.28 -2.44
CA MET A 215 -11.43 -1.61 -1.86
C MET A 215 -12.40 -2.39 -2.74
N PRO A 216 -12.29 -3.74 -2.81
CA PRO A 216 -13.24 -4.54 -3.57
C PRO A 216 -14.68 -4.28 -3.12
N PRO A 217 -15.64 -4.18 -4.06
CA PRO A 217 -17.03 -3.90 -3.72
C PRO A 217 -17.69 -5.04 -2.94
N LEU A 218 -17.19 -6.27 -3.07
CA LEU A 218 -17.65 -7.40 -2.28
C LEU A 218 -17.14 -7.30 -0.84
N ALA A 219 -18.05 -6.98 0.09
CA ALA A 219 -17.71 -6.82 1.51
C ALA A 219 -17.00 -8.05 2.12
N SER A 220 -17.35 -9.27 1.71
CA SER A 220 -16.70 -10.50 2.21
C SER A 220 -15.25 -10.65 1.74
N ALA A 221 -14.82 -9.93 0.70
CA ALA A 221 -13.43 -9.95 0.23
C ALA A 221 -12.51 -9.05 1.06
N THR A 222 -13.05 -8.12 1.85
CA THR A 222 -12.30 -7.08 2.58
C THR A 222 -11.08 -7.63 3.32
N CYS A 223 -11.26 -8.67 4.14
CA CYS A 223 -10.19 -9.20 4.97
C CYS A 223 -9.18 -10.03 4.19
N LEU A 224 -9.62 -10.71 3.14
CA LEU A 224 -8.73 -11.41 2.22
C LEU A 224 -7.83 -10.40 1.50
N TYR A 225 -8.45 -9.39 0.88
CA TYR A 225 -7.76 -8.36 0.12
C TYR A 225 -6.67 -7.63 0.93
N ILE A 226 -6.98 -7.14 2.14
CA ILE A 226 -5.94 -6.46 2.94
C ILE A 226 -4.83 -7.42 3.39
N GLY A 227 -5.15 -8.70 3.62
CA GLY A 227 -4.17 -9.71 3.99
C GLY A 227 -3.20 -9.99 2.84
N GLU A 228 -3.72 -10.08 1.63
CA GLU A 228 -2.93 -10.25 0.40
C GLU A 228 -2.11 -8.99 0.09
N TRP A 229 -2.71 -7.82 0.21
CA TRP A 229 -2.03 -6.54 0.06
C TRP A 229 -0.81 -6.40 0.99
N VAL A 230 -1.01 -6.63 2.29
CA VAL A 230 0.06 -6.59 3.30
C VAL A 230 1.12 -7.65 3.02
N ALA A 231 0.71 -8.85 2.60
CA ALA A 231 1.66 -9.91 2.25
C ALA A 231 2.56 -9.51 1.08
N VAL A 232 2.00 -8.93 0.01
CA VAL A 232 2.78 -8.47 -1.15
C VAL A 232 3.71 -7.33 -0.77
N LYS A 233 3.23 -6.34 0.00
CA LYS A 233 4.09 -5.25 0.51
C LYS A 233 5.26 -5.79 1.34
N LEU A 234 5.02 -6.77 2.23
CA LEU A 234 6.08 -7.39 3.03
C LEU A 234 7.07 -8.19 2.17
N ARG A 235 6.56 -9.04 1.27
CA ARG A 235 7.37 -9.90 0.39
C ARG A 235 8.36 -9.08 -0.43
N TRP A 236 7.92 -7.94 -0.96
CA TRP A 236 8.71 -7.05 -1.80
C TRP A 236 9.36 -5.88 -1.05
N GLN A 237 9.17 -5.83 0.28
CA GLN A 237 9.72 -4.79 1.15
C GLN A 237 9.32 -3.37 0.72
N LEU A 238 8.09 -3.23 0.22
CA LEU A 238 7.49 -1.96 -0.17
C LEU A 238 7.05 -1.19 1.08
N THR A 239 7.10 0.14 1.00
CA THR A 239 6.55 1.02 2.03
C THR A 239 5.05 1.16 1.90
N VAL A 240 4.44 1.80 2.89
CA VAL A 240 3.09 2.34 2.80
C VAL A 240 3.10 3.83 3.09
N ASP A 241 2.15 4.54 2.54
CA ASP A 241 1.94 5.95 2.86
C ASP A 241 1.17 6.11 4.20
N THR A 242 0.96 7.35 4.66
CA THR A 242 0.27 7.58 5.94
C THR A 242 -1.24 7.29 5.87
N ALA A 243 -1.88 7.60 4.74
CA ALA A 243 -3.30 7.33 4.52
C ALA A 243 -3.55 5.83 4.38
N GLU A 244 -2.74 5.14 3.58
CA GLU A 244 -2.69 3.70 3.39
C GLU A 244 -2.54 2.98 4.72
N LYS A 245 -1.53 3.35 5.52
CA LYS A 245 -1.29 2.77 6.85
C LYS A 245 -2.51 2.90 7.75
N THR A 246 -3.14 4.08 7.74
CA THR A 246 -4.33 4.36 8.56
C THR A 246 -5.51 3.49 8.11
N ALA A 247 -5.72 3.35 6.80
CA ALA A 247 -6.75 2.50 6.24
C ALA A 247 -6.52 1.03 6.60
N LEU A 248 -5.31 0.51 6.37
CA LEU A 248 -4.92 -0.87 6.69
C LEU A 248 -5.12 -1.17 8.18
N SER A 249 -4.62 -0.34 9.09
CA SER A 249 -4.80 -0.53 10.54
C SER A 249 -6.27 -0.54 10.95
N ARG A 250 -7.08 0.38 10.40
CA ARG A 250 -8.53 0.45 10.68
C ARG A 250 -9.26 -0.80 10.21
N ILE A 251 -8.98 -1.27 8.99
CA ILE A 251 -9.68 -2.43 8.43
C ILE A 251 -9.22 -3.73 9.12
N ALA A 252 -7.91 -3.89 9.36
CA ALA A 252 -7.35 -5.04 10.06
C ALA A 252 -7.89 -5.22 11.49
N ALA A 253 -8.27 -4.13 12.16
CA ALA A 253 -8.94 -4.18 13.46
C ALA A 253 -10.31 -4.88 13.42
N THR A 254 -10.95 -4.95 12.25
CA THR A 254 -12.26 -5.60 12.03
C THR A 254 -12.16 -7.02 11.47
N CYS A 255 -10.95 -7.46 11.12
CA CYS A 255 -10.69 -8.75 10.50
C CYS A 255 -10.20 -9.79 11.52
N PRO A 256 -10.36 -11.09 11.20
CA PRO A 256 -9.60 -12.15 11.86
C PRO A 256 -8.10 -11.84 11.82
N ASP A 257 -7.41 -12.11 12.93
CA ASP A 257 -5.98 -11.81 13.09
C ASP A 257 -5.13 -13.00 12.70
N GLU A 258 -5.43 -13.54 11.52
CA GLU A 258 -4.76 -14.72 11.00
C GLU A 258 -3.28 -14.44 10.76
N PRO A 259 -2.40 -15.44 10.92
CA PRO A 259 -0.99 -15.29 10.65
C PRO A 259 -0.75 -15.07 9.14
N ILE A 260 -0.02 -14.02 8.81
CA ILE A 260 0.58 -13.80 7.51
C ILE A 260 2.00 -14.37 7.55
N THR A 261 2.29 -15.26 6.61
CA THR A 261 3.64 -15.75 6.35
C THR A 261 4.00 -15.39 4.91
N VAL A 262 5.18 -14.82 4.73
CA VAL A 262 5.72 -14.49 3.40
C VAL A 262 7.17 -14.95 3.31
N THR A 263 7.54 -15.57 2.20
CA THR A 263 8.94 -15.67 1.79
C THR A 263 9.30 -14.35 1.13
N LEU A 264 10.39 -13.70 1.56
CA LEU A 264 10.83 -12.47 0.90
C LEU A 264 11.23 -12.77 -0.56
N ALA A 265 10.90 -11.86 -1.46
CA ALA A 265 11.32 -11.95 -2.84
C ALA A 265 12.86 -11.90 -2.91
N ALA A 266 13.47 -12.75 -3.73
CA ALA A 266 14.90 -12.75 -3.91
C ALA A 266 15.32 -11.44 -4.57
N GLN A 267 15.89 -10.53 -3.78
CA GLN A 267 16.44 -9.27 -4.28
C GLN A 267 17.70 -9.57 -5.12
N GLY A 268 17.51 -9.89 -6.41
CA GLY A 268 18.60 -10.06 -7.39
C GLY A 268 18.89 -11.49 -7.88
N VAL A 269 17.91 -12.40 -7.93
CA VAL A 269 18.08 -13.70 -8.61
C VAL A 269 16.94 -13.90 -9.62
N PRO A 270 17.22 -14.20 -10.89
CA PRO A 270 16.17 -14.47 -11.86
C PRO A 270 15.39 -15.74 -11.44
N PRO A 271 14.07 -15.79 -11.64
CA PRO A 271 13.34 -17.05 -11.54
C PRO A 271 13.93 -18.07 -12.54
N PRO A 272 13.87 -19.39 -12.22
CA PRO A 272 14.54 -20.45 -12.98
C PRO A 272 14.15 -20.51 -14.47
#